data_AF-A0A7V9AKC4-F1
#
_entry.id   AF-A0A7V9AKC4-F1
#
_cell.length_a   1.000
_cell.length_b   1.000
_cell.length_c   1.000
_cell.angle_alpha   90.00
_cell.angle_beta   90.00
_cell.angle_gamma   90.00
#
_symmetry.space_group_name_H-M   'P 1'
#
loop_
_entity.id
_entity.type
_entity.pdbx_description
1 polymer ?
#
loop_
_entity_poly.entity_id
_entity_poly.type
_entity_poly.pdbx_seq_one_letter_code
_entity_poly.pdbx_strand_id
1 'polypeptide(L)'
;MLKRDHSDNHSPYRAALAAIWERSGYDRGFISDPFAGDDAARRGLVRTGAMLDVLGNPHERVRLIHVAGSKGKGSTTVLTDAILRAAGLRSGRFTSPHLHSYRERFVVDDQPISEDAFARLTGDAIAAMREVEAANPSLGEVTAWELSTAMALSWFAQRECAVAVIEVGLGGTLDATNVIDPVVSAITRLDLEHTAILGETLPEIASNKAGIIKPGRPSVTVDQPPEALAVIEARAGEVGSDLLIGGRDWAVEGDEDRFAVTGPWGRVGDLQTSLVGPHQ
;
A
#
# COMPACT_ATOMS: atom_id res chain seq x y z
N MET A 1 31.71 10.29 -33.49
CA MET A 1 32.24 10.21 -32.11
C MET A 1 31.49 11.25 -31.28
N LEU A 2 30.27 10.91 -30.86
CA LEU A 2 29.43 11.77 -30.01
C LEU A 2 30.00 11.70 -28.60
N LYS A 3 30.45 12.83 -28.06
CA LYS A 3 30.82 12.96 -26.65
C LYS A 3 29.58 12.58 -25.83
N ARG A 4 29.64 11.43 -25.15
CA ARG A 4 28.73 11.15 -24.03
C ARG A 4 29.09 12.17 -22.97
N ASP A 5 28.17 13.08 -22.69
CA ASP A 5 28.29 14.00 -21.59
C ASP A 5 28.30 13.19 -20.30
N HIS A 6 29.42 13.23 -19.57
CA HIS A 6 29.63 12.53 -18.30
C HIS A 6 29.17 13.37 -17.09
N SER A 7 28.35 14.40 -17.32
CA SER A 7 27.81 15.28 -16.28
C SER A 7 26.66 14.66 -15.46
N ASP A 8 26.14 13.50 -15.85
CA ASP A 8 24.85 13.01 -15.35
C ASP A 8 24.94 12.03 -14.15
N ASN A 9 26.16 11.75 -13.65
CA ASN A 9 26.39 10.70 -12.65
C ASN A 9 26.18 11.15 -11.19
N HIS A 10 25.68 12.36 -10.95
CA HIS A 10 25.55 12.98 -9.61
C HIS A 10 24.19 13.67 -9.38
N SER A 11 23.10 13.20 -10.00
CA SER A 11 21.76 13.70 -9.63
C SER A 11 21.43 13.28 -8.18
N PRO A 12 20.97 14.20 -7.30
CA PRO A 12 20.50 13.88 -5.95
C PRO A 12 19.46 12.75 -5.94
N TYR A 13 18.62 12.67 -6.97
CA TYR A 13 17.65 11.60 -7.13
C TYR A 13 18.30 10.23 -7.38
N ARG A 14 19.35 10.16 -8.20
CA ARG A 14 20.09 8.89 -8.41
C ARG A 14 20.81 8.44 -7.13
N ALA A 15 21.36 9.37 -6.35
CA ALA A 15 21.96 9.06 -5.05
C ALA A 15 20.90 8.56 -4.05
N ALA A 16 19.73 9.19 -4.01
CA ALA A 16 18.61 8.74 -3.19
C ALA A 16 18.13 7.33 -3.58
N LEU A 17 18.00 7.05 -4.89
CA LEU A 17 17.67 5.71 -5.38
C LEU A 17 18.71 4.68 -4.98
N ALA A 18 20.00 5.00 -5.11
CA ALA A 18 21.09 4.09 -4.70
C ALA A 18 21.01 3.75 -3.22
N ALA A 19 20.74 4.75 -2.36
CA ALA A 19 20.59 4.53 -0.92
C ALA A 19 19.39 3.64 -0.56
N ILE A 20 18.26 3.80 -1.27
CA ILE A 20 17.11 2.88 -1.10
C ILE A 20 17.48 1.48 -1.60
N TRP A 21 18.20 1.38 -2.72
CA TRP A 21 18.60 0.10 -3.30
C TRP A 21 19.57 -0.67 -2.40
N GLU A 22 20.46 0.00 -1.68
CA GLU A 22 21.34 -0.62 -0.68
C GLU A 22 20.56 -1.38 0.41
N ARG A 23 19.31 -0.98 0.66
CA ARG A 23 18.37 -1.62 1.61
C ARG A 23 17.41 -2.63 0.95
N SER A 24 17.60 -2.95 -0.34
CA SER A 24 16.71 -3.84 -1.11
C SER A 24 17.25 -5.28 -1.28
N GLY A 25 18.46 -5.56 -0.81
CA GLY A 25 19.15 -6.83 -1.07
C GLY A 25 18.58 -8.04 -0.32
N TYR A 26 17.94 -8.95 -1.05
CA TYR A 26 17.60 -10.31 -0.61
C TYR A 26 18.82 -11.06 -0.06
N ASP A 27 19.97 -10.92 -0.72
CA ASP A 27 21.21 -11.66 -0.43
C ASP A 27 21.92 -11.22 0.86
N ARG A 28 21.45 -10.13 1.47
CA ARG A 28 22.06 -9.48 2.64
C ARG A 28 21.13 -9.44 3.86
N GLY A 29 19.94 -10.05 3.79
CA GLY A 29 19.00 -10.09 4.91
C GLY A 29 18.27 -8.77 5.19
N PHE A 30 18.20 -7.86 4.21
CA PHE A 30 17.60 -6.51 4.32
C PHE A 30 16.10 -6.46 4.03
N ILE A 31 15.50 -7.53 3.57
CA ILE A 31 14.06 -7.73 3.75
C ILE A 31 14.00 -8.46 5.10
N SER A 32 13.00 -8.20 5.95
CA SER A 32 12.56 -9.26 6.86
C SER A 32 12.36 -10.45 5.94
N ASP A 33 13.33 -11.36 5.86
CA ASP A 33 13.29 -12.42 4.88
C ASP A 33 11.88 -12.98 5.01
N PRO A 34 11.04 -12.87 3.96
CA PRO A 34 9.66 -13.26 4.13
C PRO A 34 9.58 -14.78 4.39
N PHE A 35 10.72 -15.49 4.25
CA PHE A 35 10.99 -16.86 4.69
C PHE A 35 11.64 -16.98 6.10
N ALA A 36 12.05 -15.89 6.76
CA ALA A 36 12.61 -15.87 8.12
C ALA A 36 11.55 -15.92 9.24
N GLY A 37 10.29 -16.13 8.87
CA GLY A 37 9.18 -16.38 9.78
C GLY A 37 8.58 -15.13 10.43
N ASP A 38 7.45 -15.32 11.11
CA ASP A 38 6.59 -14.27 11.68
C ASP A 38 7.33 -13.27 12.58
N ASP A 39 8.35 -13.72 13.33
CA ASP A 39 9.11 -12.85 14.24
C ASP A 39 9.88 -11.76 13.50
N ALA A 40 10.41 -12.06 12.31
CA ALA A 40 11.13 -11.09 11.50
C ALA A 40 10.18 -10.04 10.89
N ALA A 41 9.02 -10.47 10.43
CA ALA A 41 8.01 -9.60 9.85
C ALA A 41 7.32 -8.73 10.92
N ARG A 42 7.08 -9.26 12.13
CA ARG A 42 6.65 -8.47 13.30
C ARG A 42 7.63 -7.36 13.65
N ARG A 43 8.94 -7.63 13.60
CA ARG A 43 9.97 -6.59 13.77
C ARG A 43 9.86 -5.50 12.72
N GLY A 44 9.43 -5.81 11.49
CA GLY A 44 9.26 -4.81 10.43
C GLY A 44 8.17 -3.78 10.69
N LEU A 45 7.04 -4.21 11.25
CA LEU A 45 6.00 -3.28 11.73
C LEU A 45 6.53 -2.37 12.85
N VAL A 46 7.28 -2.94 13.80
CA VAL A 46 7.87 -2.17 14.91
C VAL A 46 8.90 -1.16 14.38
N ARG A 47 9.76 -1.55 13.43
CA ARG A 47 10.70 -0.64 12.76
C ARG A 47 9.96 0.48 12.03
N THR A 48 8.90 0.16 11.29
CA THR A 48 8.12 1.17 10.56
C THR A 48 7.42 2.13 11.51
N GLY A 49 6.88 1.63 12.64
CA GLY A 49 6.31 2.48 13.70
C GLY A 49 7.35 3.42 14.29
N ALA A 50 8.52 2.90 14.68
CA ALA A 50 9.61 3.72 15.22
C ALA A 50 10.11 4.78 14.22
N MET A 51 10.18 4.44 12.93
CA MET A 51 10.46 5.40 11.86
C MET A 51 9.44 6.54 11.83
N LEU A 52 8.15 6.21 11.93
CA LEU A 52 7.07 7.20 11.92
C LEU A 52 7.08 8.07 13.17
N ASP A 53 7.42 7.51 14.34
CA ASP A 53 7.58 8.27 15.59
C ASP A 53 8.66 9.36 15.44
N VAL A 54 9.84 9.00 14.92
CA VAL A 54 10.93 9.95 14.67
C VAL A 54 10.53 11.00 13.63
N LEU A 55 9.75 10.61 12.61
CA LEU A 55 9.24 11.50 11.58
C LEU A 55 8.02 12.34 12.02
N GLY A 56 7.63 12.27 13.30
CA GLY A 56 6.54 13.07 13.86
C GLY A 56 5.15 12.61 13.44
N ASN A 57 4.94 11.30 13.37
CA ASN A 57 3.66 10.62 13.11
C ASN A 57 2.87 11.19 11.93
N PRO A 58 3.47 11.23 10.72
CA PRO A 58 2.82 11.83 9.54
C PRO A 58 1.54 11.10 9.14
N HIS A 59 1.46 9.79 9.40
CA HIS A 59 0.30 8.95 9.10
C HIS A 59 -0.96 9.32 9.90
N GLU A 60 -0.84 10.01 11.03
CA GLU A 60 -1.97 10.49 11.83
C GLU A 60 -2.59 11.78 11.28
N ARG A 61 -1.89 12.46 10.35
CA ARG A 61 -2.31 13.76 9.78
C ARG A 61 -3.08 13.64 8.46
N VAL A 62 -3.27 12.43 7.96
CA VAL A 62 -3.89 12.14 6.67
C VAL A 62 -4.94 11.06 6.88
N ARG A 63 -6.11 11.17 6.24
CA ARG A 63 -7.08 10.06 6.21
C ARG A 63 -6.57 8.98 5.25
N LEU A 64 -6.52 7.73 5.67
CA LEU A 64 -5.89 6.67 4.87
C LEU A 64 -6.91 5.62 4.42
N ILE A 65 -6.79 5.14 3.20
CA ILE A 65 -7.53 3.98 2.68
C ILE A 65 -6.50 2.88 2.45
N HIS A 66 -6.79 1.65 2.90
CA HIS A 66 -5.81 0.56 2.83
C HIS A 66 -6.30 -0.55 1.92
N VAL A 67 -5.49 -0.95 0.93
CA VAL A 67 -5.91 -1.90 -0.11
C VAL A 67 -4.98 -3.12 -0.13
N ALA A 68 -5.54 -4.28 0.19
CA ALA A 68 -4.90 -5.60 0.08
C ALA A 68 -5.60 -6.47 -0.97
N GLY A 69 -5.00 -7.62 -1.28
CA GLY A 69 -5.55 -8.60 -2.22
C GLY A 69 -4.47 -9.28 -3.08
N SER A 70 -4.84 -10.29 -3.86
CA SER A 70 -3.91 -10.97 -4.78
C SER A 70 -3.92 -10.30 -6.16
N LYS A 71 -5.11 -9.99 -6.68
CA LYS A 71 -5.29 -9.31 -7.97
C LYS A 71 -6.11 -8.03 -7.82
N GLY A 72 -5.77 -7.00 -8.59
CA GLY A 72 -6.57 -5.76 -8.65
C GLY A 72 -6.24 -4.69 -7.59
N LYS A 73 -5.25 -4.90 -6.71
CA LYS A 73 -4.83 -3.90 -5.70
C LYS A 73 -4.44 -2.56 -6.34
N GLY A 74 -3.52 -2.59 -7.31
CA GLY A 74 -3.06 -1.41 -8.02
C GLY A 74 -4.20 -0.70 -8.78
N SER A 75 -5.02 -1.44 -9.55
CA SER A 75 -6.19 -0.87 -10.23
C SER A 75 -7.16 -0.22 -9.26
N THR A 76 -7.52 -0.91 -8.18
CA THR A 76 -8.42 -0.39 -7.14
C THR A 76 -7.83 0.88 -6.51
N THR A 77 -6.53 0.89 -6.23
CA THR A 77 -5.83 2.05 -5.65
C THR A 77 -5.88 3.26 -6.58
N VAL A 78 -5.60 3.06 -7.87
CA VAL A 78 -5.61 4.13 -8.88
C VAL A 78 -7.03 4.64 -9.16
N LEU A 79 -8.01 3.74 -9.28
CA LEU A 79 -9.41 4.12 -9.51
C LEU A 79 -10.00 4.85 -8.30
N THR A 80 -9.67 4.42 -7.08
CA THR A 80 -10.08 5.11 -5.85
C THR A 80 -9.48 6.52 -5.80
N ASP A 81 -8.19 6.67 -6.08
CA ASP A 81 -7.54 7.98 -6.21
C ASP A 81 -8.23 8.87 -7.26
N ALA A 82 -8.56 8.31 -8.44
CA ALA A 82 -9.27 9.05 -9.49
C ALA A 82 -10.65 9.56 -9.04
N ILE A 83 -11.43 8.73 -8.34
CA ILE A 83 -12.74 9.10 -7.78
C ILE A 83 -12.59 10.21 -6.72
N LEU A 84 -11.61 10.09 -5.83
CA LEU A 84 -11.36 11.08 -4.77
C LEU A 84 -10.97 12.44 -5.37
N ARG A 85 -10.11 12.45 -6.41
CA ARG A 85 -9.76 13.68 -7.15
C ARG A 85 -10.95 14.28 -7.87
N ALA A 86 -11.76 13.45 -8.53
CA ALA A 86 -12.97 13.91 -9.19
C ALA A 86 -13.98 14.53 -8.20
N ALA A 87 -13.97 14.08 -6.93
CA ALA A 87 -14.73 14.67 -5.84
C ALA A 87 -14.10 15.96 -5.27
N GLY A 88 -13.02 16.47 -5.85
CA GLY A 88 -12.34 17.70 -5.42
C GLY A 88 -11.44 17.54 -4.20
N LEU A 89 -11.15 16.30 -3.77
CA LEU A 89 -10.22 16.05 -2.68
C LEU A 89 -8.79 16.03 -3.21
N ARG A 90 -7.89 16.64 -2.43
CA ARG A 90 -6.46 16.47 -2.61
C ARG A 90 -6.07 15.07 -2.16
N SER A 91 -5.71 14.20 -3.09
CA SER A 91 -5.44 12.79 -2.80
C SER A 91 -4.00 12.39 -3.07
N GLY A 92 -3.50 11.50 -2.22
CA GLY A 92 -2.27 10.77 -2.46
C GLY A 92 -2.54 9.31 -2.82
N ARG A 93 -1.60 8.67 -3.51
CA ARG A 93 -1.60 7.20 -3.64
C ARG A 93 -0.18 6.63 -3.54
N PHE A 94 -0.07 5.53 -2.82
CA PHE A 94 1.14 4.74 -2.67
C PHE A 94 0.94 3.37 -3.31
N THR A 95 1.73 3.03 -4.33
CA THR A 95 1.56 1.80 -5.13
C THR A 95 2.84 0.99 -5.29
N SER A 96 2.70 -0.29 -5.64
CA SER A 96 3.83 -1.16 -5.95
C SER A 96 3.48 -2.31 -6.92
N PRO A 97 4.43 -2.78 -7.76
CA PRO A 97 5.70 -2.16 -8.10
C PRO A 97 5.51 -0.90 -8.99
N HIS A 98 6.61 -0.25 -9.35
CA HIS A 98 6.62 0.78 -10.41
C HIS A 98 6.93 0.13 -11.76
N LEU A 99 6.61 0.82 -12.86
CA LEU A 99 6.88 0.36 -14.23
C LEU A 99 8.11 1.03 -14.84
N HIS A 100 8.19 2.36 -14.83
CA HIS A 100 9.33 3.08 -15.46
C HIS A 100 10.17 3.86 -14.45
N SER A 101 9.54 4.45 -13.45
CA SER A 101 10.21 5.31 -12.47
C SER A 101 9.76 4.99 -11.05
N TYR A 102 10.70 4.88 -10.12
CA TYR A 102 10.41 4.65 -8.70
C TYR A 102 9.46 5.71 -8.11
N ARG A 103 9.45 6.93 -8.68
CA ARG A 103 8.56 8.04 -8.31
C ARG A 103 7.09 7.71 -8.54
N GLU A 104 6.76 6.79 -9.45
CA GLU A 104 5.37 6.35 -9.72
C GLU A 104 4.70 5.78 -8.47
N ARG A 105 5.50 5.28 -7.52
CA ARG A 105 5.02 4.79 -6.23
C ARG A 105 4.47 5.91 -5.35
N PHE A 106 4.87 7.17 -5.53
CA PHE A 106 4.55 8.29 -4.64
C PHE A 106 3.84 9.39 -5.44
N VAL A 107 2.52 9.38 -5.45
CA VAL A 107 1.76 10.33 -6.28
C VAL A 107 0.81 11.16 -5.45
N VAL A 108 0.72 12.45 -5.77
CA VAL A 108 -0.28 13.38 -5.25
C VAL A 108 -0.92 14.09 -6.43
N ASP A 109 -2.25 14.18 -6.45
CA ASP A 109 -3.02 14.84 -7.51
C ASP A 109 -2.65 14.32 -8.92
N ASP A 110 -2.48 13.00 -9.03
CA ASP A 110 -2.03 12.27 -10.22
C ASP A 110 -0.65 12.67 -10.78
N GLN A 111 0.17 13.37 -9.98
CA GLN A 111 1.55 13.71 -10.32
C GLN A 111 2.55 12.94 -9.45
N PRO A 112 3.48 12.17 -10.06
CA PRO A 112 4.62 11.59 -9.35
C PRO A 112 5.43 12.66 -8.61
N ILE A 113 5.93 12.30 -7.43
CA ILE A 113 6.87 13.12 -6.67
C ILE A 113 8.03 13.58 -7.57
N SER A 114 8.39 14.86 -7.52
CA SER A 114 9.54 15.39 -8.27
C SER A 114 10.85 14.77 -7.79
N GLU A 115 11.89 14.75 -8.63
CA GLU A 115 13.24 14.26 -8.26
C GLU A 115 13.80 14.95 -7.01
N ASP A 116 13.66 16.28 -6.94
CA ASP A 116 14.18 17.06 -5.82
C ASP A 116 13.43 16.76 -4.52
N ALA A 117 12.09 16.66 -4.60
CA ALA A 117 11.29 16.29 -3.44
C ALA A 117 11.59 14.85 -2.98
N PHE A 118 11.77 13.93 -3.92
CA PHE A 118 12.15 12.55 -3.62
C PHE A 118 13.51 12.50 -2.90
N ALA A 119 14.53 13.20 -3.43
CA ALA A 119 15.85 13.22 -2.83
C ALA A 119 15.85 13.80 -1.40
N ARG A 120 15.11 14.89 -1.17
CA ARG A 120 14.94 15.46 0.17
C ARG A 120 14.27 14.48 1.13
N LEU A 121 13.15 13.91 0.69
CA LEU A 121 12.36 12.97 1.49
C LEU A 121 13.15 11.71 1.85
N THR A 122 13.96 11.19 0.92
CA THR A 122 14.89 10.09 1.20
C THR A 122 15.95 10.49 2.23
N GLY A 123 16.48 11.72 2.16
CA GLY A 123 17.41 12.24 3.16
C GLY A 123 16.82 12.26 4.57
N ASP A 124 15.60 12.79 4.71
CA ASP A 124 14.86 12.81 5.99
C ASP A 124 14.62 11.39 6.52
N ALA A 125 14.18 10.48 5.64
CA ALA A 125 13.91 9.09 6.01
C ALA A 125 15.20 8.34 6.40
N ILE A 126 16.32 8.57 5.72
CA ILE A 126 17.62 7.98 6.08
C ILE A 126 18.11 8.49 7.44
N ALA A 127 17.89 9.77 7.75
CA ALA A 127 18.23 10.32 9.06
C ALA A 127 17.41 9.63 10.16
N ALA A 128 16.09 9.51 9.98
CA ALA A 128 15.22 8.80 10.91
C ALA A 128 15.61 7.32 11.08
N MET A 129 15.94 6.64 9.97
CA MET A 129 16.43 5.26 9.98
C MET A 129 17.68 5.11 10.84
N ARG A 130 18.68 5.98 10.66
CA ARG A 130 19.91 5.91 11.44
C ARG A 130 19.66 6.09 12.94
N GLU A 131 18.72 6.96 13.30
CA GLU A 131 18.31 7.15 14.68
C GLU A 131 17.64 5.89 15.25
N VAL A 132 16.68 5.31 14.52
CA VAL A 132 15.98 4.09 14.92
C VAL A 132 16.95 2.91 15.07
N GLU A 133 17.83 2.69 14.10
CA GLU A 133 18.83 1.61 14.11
C GLU A 133 19.83 1.77 15.26
N ALA A 134 20.26 3.00 15.56
CA ALA A 134 21.16 3.29 16.68
C ALA A 134 20.49 3.11 18.05
N ALA A 135 19.24 3.56 18.18
CA ALA A 135 18.48 3.47 19.43
C ALA A 135 17.97 2.03 19.69
N ASN A 136 17.75 1.24 18.65
CA ASN A 136 17.15 -0.10 18.74
C ASN A 136 17.92 -1.16 17.93
N PRO A 137 19.19 -1.47 18.26
CA PRO A 137 19.99 -2.41 17.48
C PRO A 137 19.37 -3.82 17.36
N SER A 138 18.56 -4.23 18.32
CA SER A 138 17.86 -5.52 18.34
C SER A 138 16.72 -5.63 17.32
N LEU A 139 16.21 -4.50 16.79
CA LEU A 139 15.20 -4.52 15.74
C LEU A 139 15.78 -4.85 14.36
N GLY A 140 17.11 -4.80 14.22
CA GLY A 140 17.80 -4.96 12.95
C GLY A 140 17.66 -3.74 12.05
N GLU A 141 18.05 -3.90 10.79
CA GLU A 141 18.12 -2.80 9.83
C GLU A 141 16.77 -2.55 9.15
N VAL A 142 16.50 -1.28 8.83
CA VAL A 142 15.27 -0.86 8.14
C VAL A 142 15.34 -1.30 6.68
N THR A 143 14.27 -1.91 6.19
CA THR A 143 14.19 -2.41 4.82
C THR A 143 13.85 -1.29 3.83
N ALA A 144 14.14 -1.49 2.54
CA ALA A 144 13.73 -0.54 1.50
C ALA A 144 12.20 -0.32 1.46
N TRP A 145 11.40 -1.34 1.78
CA TRP A 145 9.94 -1.22 1.80
C TRP A 145 9.44 -0.41 3.01
N GLU A 146 10.02 -0.63 4.18
CA GLU A 146 9.71 0.14 5.40
C GLU A 146 10.10 1.60 5.24
N LEU A 147 11.30 1.85 4.71
CA LEU A 147 11.79 3.19 4.39
C LEU A 147 10.85 3.91 3.41
N SER A 148 10.44 3.22 2.33
CA SER A 148 9.53 3.76 1.32
C SER A 148 8.13 4.02 1.88
N THR A 149 7.63 3.16 2.76
CA THR A 149 6.34 3.35 3.44
C THR A 149 6.37 4.61 4.31
N ALA A 150 7.42 4.78 5.12
CA ALA A 150 7.61 5.97 5.95
C ALA A 150 7.74 7.25 5.10
N MET A 151 8.47 7.18 3.97
CA MET A 151 8.55 8.26 2.99
C MET A 151 7.16 8.61 2.42
N ALA A 152 6.36 7.63 2.00
CA ALA A 152 5.05 7.89 1.39
C ALA A 152 4.09 8.60 2.36
N LEU A 153 4.01 8.10 3.59
CA LEU A 153 3.17 8.69 4.63
C LEU A 153 3.63 10.12 4.96
N SER A 154 4.94 10.35 5.05
CA SER A 154 5.53 11.67 5.21
C SER A 154 5.20 12.61 4.04
N TRP A 155 5.29 12.13 2.81
CA TRP A 155 4.99 12.90 1.61
C TRP A 155 3.53 13.35 1.60
N PHE A 156 2.57 12.46 1.86
CA PHE A 156 1.16 12.82 1.86
C PHE A 156 0.83 13.83 2.98
N ALA A 157 1.47 13.71 4.14
CA ALA A 157 1.32 14.69 5.22
C ALA A 157 1.93 16.07 4.85
N GLN A 158 3.15 16.09 4.29
CA GLN A 158 3.79 17.33 3.81
C GLN A 158 3.01 18.01 2.68
N ARG A 159 2.28 17.21 1.90
CA ARG A 159 1.39 17.69 0.83
C ARG A 159 -0.03 17.89 1.31
N GLU A 160 -0.32 17.85 2.61
CA GLU A 160 -1.64 18.15 3.17
C GLU A 160 -2.77 17.41 2.42
N CYS A 161 -2.51 16.16 2.05
CA CYS A 161 -3.51 15.34 1.38
C CYS A 161 -4.71 15.18 2.31
N ALA A 162 -5.91 15.43 1.79
CA ALA A 162 -7.14 15.21 2.53
C ALA A 162 -7.39 13.71 2.75
N VAL A 163 -6.84 12.87 1.88
CA VAL A 163 -6.91 11.41 1.91
C VAL A 163 -5.75 10.81 1.11
N ALA A 164 -5.25 9.63 1.49
CA ALA A 164 -4.35 8.87 0.64
C ALA A 164 -4.70 7.38 0.58
N VAL A 165 -4.53 6.77 -0.59
CA VAL A 165 -4.81 5.35 -0.83
C VAL A 165 -3.49 4.58 -0.81
N ILE A 166 -3.39 3.61 0.10
CA ILE A 166 -2.17 2.89 0.41
C ILE A 166 -2.34 1.44 -0.07
N GLU A 167 -1.58 1.04 -1.08
CA GLU A 167 -1.50 -0.33 -1.54
C GLU A 167 -0.56 -1.14 -0.63
N VAL A 168 -1.02 -2.31 -0.18
CA VAL A 168 -0.18 -3.28 0.52
C VAL A 168 0.85 -3.88 -0.43
N GLY A 169 2.11 -3.98 0.02
CA GLY A 169 3.19 -4.60 -0.72
C GLY A 169 3.02 -6.12 -0.81
N LEU A 170 3.00 -6.80 0.33
CA LEU A 170 2.81 -8.25 0.40
C LEU A 170 1.94 -8.65 1.60
N GLY A 171 0.96 -9.53 1.35
CA GLY A 171 0.10 -10.02 2.43
C GLY A 171 -0.85 -8.94 2.95
N GLY A 172 -0.76 -8.64 4.24
CA GLY A 172 -1.52 -7.59 4.92
C GLY A 172 -1.10 -7.43 6.38
N THR A 173 -1.28 -8.47 7.21
CA THR A 173 -1.08 -8.43 8.67
C THR A 173 0.26 -7.86 9.08
N LEU A 174 1.34 -8.27 8.40
CA LEU A 174 2.72 -7.92 8.75
C LEU A 174 3.39 -7.02 7.70
N ASP A 175 2.62 -6.47 6.75
CA ASP A 175 3.16 -5.52 5.77
C ASP A 175 3.50 -4.19 6.45
N ALA A 176 4.59 -3.54 6.05
CA ALA A 176 5.01 -2.25 6.61
C ALA A 176 3.89 -1.19 6.57
N THR A 177 3.00 -1.24 5.57
CA THR A 177 1.86 -0.32 5.46
C THR A 177 0.80 -0.51 6.54
N ASN A 178 0.79 -1.66 7.25
CA ASN A 178 -0.24 -1.98 8.24
C ASN A 178 -0.08 -1.28 9.60
N VAL A 179 0.89 -0.36 9.72
CA VAL A 179 1.03 0.59 10.84
C VAL A 179 -0.07 1.66 10.88
N ILE A 180 -0.90 1.78 9.83
CA ILE A 180 -1.90 2.85 9.69
C ILE A 180 -3.25 2.48 10.32
N ASP A 181 -4.06 3.49 10.67
CA ASP A 181 -5.47 3.34 11.05
C ASP A 181 -6.38 3.92 9.94
N PRO A 182 -6.77 3.10 8.94
CA PRO A 182 -7.46 3.59 7.76
C PRO A 182 -8.94 3.89 8.06
N VAL A 183 -9.52 4.83 7.29
CA VAL A 183 -10.96 5.10 7.32
C VAL A 183 -11.77 3.98 6.68
N VAL A 184 -11.18 3.19 5.80
CA VAL A 184 -11.75 1.96 5.22
C VAL A 184 -10.63 1.05 4.71
N SER A 185 -10.82 -0.27 4.88
CA SER A 185 -9.94 -1.29 4.33
C SER A 185 -10.62 -2.05 3.19
N ALA A 186 -9.92 -2.27 2.07
CA ALA A 186 -10.43 -3.01 0.92
C ALA A 186 -9.60 -4.27 0.68
N ILE A 187 -10.27 -5.40 0.48
CA ILE A 187 -9.66 -6.66 0.08
C ILE A 187 -10.15 -7.01 -1.32
N THR A 188 -9.28 -6.89 -2.31
CA THR A 188 -9.58 -7.28 -3.69
C THR A 188 -9.53 -8.80 -3.85
N ARG A 189 -9.70 -9.31 -5.08
CA ARG A 189 -9.77 -10.76 -5.33
C ARG A 189 -8.57 -11.50 -4.74
N LEU A 190 -8.85 -12.56 -4.00
CA LEU A 190 -7.86 -13.47 -3.43
C LEU A 190 -7.64 -14.67 -4.36
N ASP A 191 -6.38 -15.07 -4.43
CA ASP A 191 -5.89 -16.20 -5.21
C ASP A 191 -4.62 -16.74 -4.52
N LEU A 192 -4.25 -17.98 -4.84
CA LEU A 192 -2.99 -18.57 -4.38
C LEU A 192 -1.80 -17.79 -4.97
N GLU A 193 -1.07 -17.11 -4.10
CA GLU A 193 0.13 -16.37 -4.44
C GLU A 193 1.12 -16.38 -3.28
N HIS A 194 2.41 -16.30 -3.58
CA HIS A 194 3.47 -16.20 -2.57
C HIS A 194 3.34 -17.27 -1.46
N THR A 195 3.02 -18.51 -1.84
CA THR A 195 2.63 -19.58 -0.90
C THR A 195 3.73 -19.94 0.10
N ALA A 196 4.99 -19.74 -0.29
CA ALA A 196 6.14 -19.91 0.60
C ALA A 196 6.21 -18.86 1.74
N ILE A 197 5.38 -17.81 1.70
CA ILE A 197 5.35 -16.70 2.67
C ILE A 197 3.99 -16.59 3.34
N LEU A 198 2.91 -16.65 2.55
CA LEU A 198 1.55 -16.38 3.00
C LEU A 198 0.77 -17.64 3.41
N GLY A 199 1.36 -18.82 3.20
CA GLY A 199 0.72 -20.12 3.43
C GLY A 199 0.37 -20.84 2.13
N GLU A 200 0.15 -22.14 2.23
CA GLU A 200 -0.09 -23.02 1.08
C GLU A 200 -1.57 -23.06 0.67
N THR A 201 -2.45 -22.46 1.47
CA THR A 201 -3.90 -22.52 1.29
C THR A 201 -4.54 -21.13 1.18
N LEU A 202 -5.68 -21.06 0.49
CA LEU A 202 -6.47 -19.84 0.38
C LEU A 202 -6.88 -19.24 1.75
N PRO A 203 -7.30 -20.04 2.75
CA PRO A 203 -7.59 -19.52 4.09
C PRO A 203 -6.40 -18.86 4.79
N GLU A 204 -5.18 -19.39 4.65
CA GLU A 204 -3.98 -18.79 5.24
C GLU A 204 -3.67 -17.43 4.59
N ILE A 205 -3.73 -17.37 3.25
CA ILE A 205 -3.56 -16.14 2.49
C ILE A 205 -4.65 -15.11 2.86
N ALA A 206 -5.89 -15.55 2.99
CA ALA A 206 -7.01 -14.71 3.41
C ALA A 206 -6.81 -14.17 4.83
N SER A 207 -6.35 -15.00 5.77
CA SER A 207 -6.06 -14.59 7.14
C SER A 207 -4.99 -13.50 7.18
N ASN A 208 -3.91 -13.67 6.41
CA ASN A 208 -2.86 -12.66 6.32
C ASN A 208 -3.38 -11.36 5.70
N LYS A 209 -4.12 -11.41 4.59
CA LYS A 209 -4.64 -10.21 3.93
C LYS A 209 -5.71 -9.51 4.75
N ALA A 210 -6.56 -10.25 5.47
CA ALA A 210 -7.59 -9.71 6.34
C ALA A 210 -7.04 -8.98 7.58
N GLY A 211 -5.74 -9.11 7.88
CA GLY A 211 -5.07 -8.36 8.95
C GLY A 211 -5.08 -6.84 8.77
N ILE A 212 -5.40 -6.32 7.58
CA ILE A 212 -5.62 -4.89 7.37
C ILE A 212 -6.99 -4.40 7.84
N ILE A 213 -7.94 -5.28 8.14
CA ILE A 213 -9.23 -4.92 8.71
C ILE A 213 -9.00 -4.51 10.17
N LYS A 214 -9.33 -3.25 10.48
CA LYS A 214 -9.09 -2.62 11.79
C LYS A 214 -10.37 -2.54 12.63
N PRO A 215 -10.25 -2.53 13.98
CA PRO A 215 -11.40 -2.49 14.87
C PRO A 215 -12.33 -1.31 14.63
N GLY A 216 -13.63 -1.58 14.48
CA GLY A 216 -14.67 -0.56 14.27
C GLY A 216 -14.53 0.26 12.98
N ARG A 217 -13.61 -0.09 12.08
CA ARG A 217 -13.46 0.54 10.76
C ARG A 217 -14.23 -0.27 9.72
N PRO A 218 -14.93 0.35 8.77
CA PRO A 218 -15.62 -0.37 7.71
C PRO A 218 -14.62 -1.08 6.79
N SER A 219 -15.09 -2.13 6.12
CA SER A 219 -14.31 -2.85 5.12
C SER A 219 -15.14 -3.26 3.92
N VAL A 220 -14.47 -3.45 2.78
CA VAL A 220 -15.12 -3.88 1.53
C VAL A 220 -14.31 -5.01 0.89
N THR A 221 -15.02 -5.99 0.36
CA THR A 221 -14.44 -7.04 -0.50
C THR A 221 -15.31 -7.24 -1.74
N VAL A 222 -14.71 -7.83 -2.77
CA VAL A 222 -15.41 -8.42 -3.91
C VAL A 222 -15.90 -9.83 -3.56
N ASP A 223 -16.59 -10.49 -4.50
CA ASP A 223 -16.86 -11.94 -4.40
C ASP A 223 -15.55 -12.73 -4.24
N GLN A 224 -15.55 -13.76 -3.40
CA GLN A 224 -14.37 -14.56 -3.08
C GLN A 224 -14.72 -16.07 -3.11
N PRO A 225 -13.71 -16.95 -3.26
CA PRO A 225 -13.90 -18.37 -2.95
C PRO A 225 -14.47 -18.54 -1.53
N PRO A 226 -15.44 -19.44 -1.30
CA PRO A 226 -16.14 -19.56 -0.02
C PRO A 226 -15.21 -19.70 1.20
N GLU A 227 -14.12 -20.45 1.05
CA GLU A 227 -13.13 -20.69 2.10
C GLU A 227 -12.31 -19.43 2.45
N ALA A 228 -12.09 -18.54 1.49
CA ALA A 228 -11.43 -17.26 1.71
C ALA A 228 -12.42 -16.23 2.27
N LEU A 229 -13.65 -16.22 1.77
CA LEU A 229 -14.72 -15.34 2.24
C LEU A 229 -15.00 -15.57 3.73
N ALA A 230 -15.09 -16.84 4.15
CA ALA A 230 -15.34 -17.20 5.55
C ALA A 230 -14.30 -16.62 6.51
N VAL A 231 -13.03 -16.54 6.08
CA VAL A 231 -11.95 -15.94 6.90
C VAL A 231 -12.09 -14.43 6.99
N ILE A 232 -12.44 -13.76 5.88
CA ILE A 232 -12.66 -12.31 5.85
C ILE A 232 -13.86 -11.94 6.74
N GLU A 233 -14.96 -12.69 6.65
CA GLU A 233 -16.16 -12.49 7.48
C GLU A 233 -15.88 -12.73 8.96
N ALA A 234 -15.16 -13.81 9.30
CA ALA A 234 -14.75 -14.08 10.67
C ALA A 234 -13.92 -12.93 11.23
N ARG A 235 -12.91 -12.46 10.48
CA ARG A 235 -12.07 -11.33 10.88
C ARG A 235 -12.86 -10.05 11.06
N ALA A 236 -13.78 -9.74 10.14
CA ALA A 236 -14.64 -8.56 10.24
C ALA A 236 -15.53 -8.64 11.50
N GLY A 237 -16.14 -9.80 11.77
CA GLY A 237 -16.94 -10.03 12.97
C GLY A 237 -16.15 -9.90 14.27
N GLU A 238 -14.93 -10.45 14.32
CA GLU A 238 -14.03 -10.37 15.49
C GLU A 238 -13.71 -8.93 15.89
N VAL A 239 -13.52 -8.04 14.92
CA VAL A 239 -13.11 -6.65 15.17
C VAL A 239 -14.26 -5.65 15.06
N GLY A 240 -15.48 -6.12 14.83
CA GLY A 240 -16.66 -5.27 14.65
C GLY A 240 -16.56 -4.34 13.45
N SER A 241 -16.02 -4.82 12.34
CA SER A 241 -15.97 -4.10 11.06
C SER A 241 -17.28 -4.29 10.28
N ASP A 242 -17.84 -3.20 9.79
CA ASP A 242 -18.95 -3.23 8.83
C ASP A 242 -18.41 -3.67 7.46
N LEU A 243 -18.54 -4.97 7.15
CA LEU A 243 -18.06 -5.58 5.91
C LEU A 243 -19.12 -5.57 4.81
N LEU A 244 -18.78 -4.99 3.66
CA LEU A 244 -19.59 -5.06 2.43
C LEU A 244 -18.98 -6.03 1.42
N ILE A 245 -19.78 -6.96 0.91
CA ILE A 245 -19.35 -8.05 0.04
C ILE A 245 -19.97 -7.92 -1.35
N GLY A 246 -19.12 -7.93 -2.39
CA GLY A 246 -19.54 -7.89 -3.78
C GLY A 246 -20.37 -9.12 -4.15
N GLY A 247 -21.45 -8.92 -4.91
CA GLY A 247 -22.43 -9.96 -5.25
C GLY A 247 -23.48 -10.20 -4.16
N ARG A 248 -23.29 -9.65 -2.94
CA ARG A 248 -24.25 -9.76 -1.83
C ARG A 248 -24.79 -8.40 -1.40
N ASP A 249 -23.91 -7.50 -1.04
CA ASP A 249 -24.23 -6.19 -0.48
C ASP A 249 -24.11 -5.08 -1.53
N TRP A 250 -23.27 -5.28 -2.55
CA TRP A 250 -23.16 -4.40 -3.72
C TRP A 250 -22.95 -5.21 -5.00
N ALA A 251 -23.34 -4.67 -6.14
CA ALA A 251 -23.27 -5.33 -7.43
C ALA A 251 -22.93 -4.37 -8.57
N VAL A 252 -22.33 -4.93 -9.63
CA VAL A 252 -22.06 -4.25 -10.89
C VAL A 252 -23.00 -4.81 -11.95
N GLU A 253 -23.61 -3.94 -12.73
CA GLU A 253 -24.50 -4.30 -13.86
C GLU A 253 -24.04 -3.58 -15.12
N GLY A 254 -23.99 -4.29 -16.26
CA GLY A 254 -23.62 -3.72 -17.55
C GLY A 254 -22.52 -4.52 -18.24
N ASP A 255 -21.83 -3.85 -19.16
CA ASP A 255 -20.75 -4.41 -19.96
C ASP A 255 -19.37 -3.95 -19.45
N GLU A 256 -18.29 -4.44 -20.05
CA GLU A 256 -16.92 -4.19 -19.58
C GLU A 256 -16.51 -2.71 -19.54
N ASP A 257 -17.00 -1.90 -20.48
CA ASP A 257 -16.64 -0.48 -20.62
C ASP A 257 -17.74 0.48 -20.17
N ARG A 258 -18.96 -0.03 -19.92
CA ARG A 258 -20.15 0.74 -19.54
C ARG A 258 -20.99 -0.01 -18.53
N PHE A 259 -21.03 0.50 -17.31
CA PHE A 259 -21.68 -0.20 -16.20
C PHE A 259 -22.34 0.74 -15.19
N ALA A 260 -23.06 0.15 -14.25
CA ALA A 260 -23.63 0.78 -13.09
C ALA A 260 -23.23 -0.02 -11.84
N VAL A 261 -23.06 0.67 -10.72
CA VAL A 261 -22.80 0.04 -9.42
C VAL A 261 -23.96 0.35 -8.49
N THR A 262 -24.52 -0.68 -7.86
CA THR A 262 -25.58 -0.57 -6.87
C THR A 262 -25.08 -1.11 -5.54
N GLY A 263 -25.33 -0.39 -4.44
CA GLY A 263 -25.02 -0.85 -3.09
C GLY A 263 -25.88 -0.14 -2.04
N PRO A 264 -25.51 -0.18 -0.75
CA PRO A 264 -26.25 0.50 0.32
C PRO A 264 -26.32 2.03 0.14
N TRP A 265 -25.42 2.59 -0.67
CA TRP A 265 -25.38 4.00 -1.08
C TRP A 265 -26.32 4.33 -2.25
N GLY A 266 -27.09 3.37 -2.76
CA GLY A 266 -27.94 3.51 -3.94
C GLY A 266 -27.24 3.13 -5.24
N ARG A 267 -27.83 3.51 -6.38
CA ARG A 267 -27.31 3.22 -7.72
C ARG A 267 -26.52 4.39 -8.28
N VAL A 268 -25.32 4.12 -8.76
CA VAL A 268 -24.51 5.02 -9.58
C VAL A 268 -24.46 4.44 -10.99
N GLY A 269 -25.14 5.10 -11.94
CA GLY A 269 -25.24 4.66 -13.33
C GLY A 269 -24.30 5.40 -14.28
N ASP A 270 -24.33 4.99 -15.55
CA ASP A 270 -23.61 5.62 -16.67
C ASP A 270 -22.09 5.73 -16.46
N LEU A 271 -21.51 4.80 -15.71
CA LEU A 271 -20.06 4.73 -15.49
C LEU A 271 -19.39 4.20 -16.75
N GLN A 272 -18.20 4.72 -17.02
CA GLN A 272 -17.37 4.31 -18.15
C GLN A 272 -15.93 4.14 -17.70
N THR A 273 -15.27 3.11 -18.22
CA THR A 273 -13.84 2.89 -18.01
C THR A 273 -13.12 2.75 -19.35
N SER A 274 -11.91 3.29 -19.45
CA SER A 274 -11.03 3.07 -20.59
C SER A 274 -10.18 1.81 -20.44
N LEU A 275 -10.27 1.12 -19.29
CA LEU A 275 -9.56 -0.12 -19.03
C LEU A 275 -10.33 -1.27 -19.65
N VAL A 276 -9.63 -2.14 -20.37
CA VAL A 276 -10.22 -3.30 -21.01
C VAL A 276 -10.18 -4.50 -20.07
N GLY A 277 -11.24 -5.30 -20.11
CA GLY A 277 -11.34 -6.58 -19.43
C GLY A 277 -12.35 -6.55 -18.28
N PRO A 278 -13.16 -7.61 -18.13
CA PRO A 278 -14.32 -7.63 -17.23
C PRO A 278 -13.96 -7.65 -15.73
N HIS A 279 -12.67 -7.70 -15.41
CA HIS A 279 -12.14 -7.75 -14.05
C HIS A 279 -11.72 -6.38 -13.51
N GLN A 280 -11.70 -5.35 -14.36
CA GLN A 280 -11.42 -3.95 -14.00
C GLN A 280 -12.68 -3.27 -13.51
#